data_AF-A0A3R7K4E6-F1
#
_entry.id   AF-A0A3R7K4E6-F1
#
_cell.length_a   1.000
_cell.length_b   1.000
_cell.length_c   1.000
_cell.angle_alpha   90.00
_cell.angle_beta   90.00
_cell.angle_gamma   90.00
#
_symmetry.space_group_name_H-M   'P 1'
#
loop_
_entity.id
_entity.type
_entity.pdbx_description
1 polymer ?
#
loop_
_entity_poly.entity_id
_entity_poly.type
_entity_poly.pdbx_seq_one_letter_code
_entity_poly.pdbx_strand_id
1 'polypeptide(L)'
;MTPPTVSKALQGRVFDLWRHFQALPSDLQTDVTRLQTHLLSPDVRNQVFGSQTDANSFPKASGDAILRAIQHQLEQDKRPNKTQNYATKVADGLIQNGFLTPQKHSKLLENFDFQAKDSTFLGVGTGIAHPNAKTVWGVKEGAIQAGTLQRKKNGFLAKLLGGKQDCYVVVNDQSKIVYVFDSDVALQTLEDLELSTDATVEFNDEMQYGIKLSNAKSTEVFAAESKEKQEEWLNSFINAGAQYREVFNVEDTNKIKSLYELKDFDMAGNEVPMSKYKGKVVLAVNVSSKCGLTPTNYPELQQLYEKYKDEGLEILAFPCNQFAGQEPDTHEEIMEFVKQYNVTFPFFEKHDVNGATARPVFTYLKTKLPGSFGNFVKWNFTKFLVDRNGQPYKRFAPKDLPFSFEEDIKTLLAQKAT
;
A
#
# COMPACT_ATOMS: atom_id res chain seq x y z
N MET A 1 -4.84 12.86 26.01
CA MET A 1 -4.88 12.28 24.66
C MET A 1 -3.51 12.51 24.05
N THR A 2 -2.77 11.44 23.77
CA THR A 2 -1.59 11.51 22.90
C THR A 2 -2.06 12.03 21.54
N PRO A 3 -1.35 12.99 20.90
CA PRO A 3 -1.71 13.40 19.55
C PRO A 3 -1.73 12.16 18.64
N PRO A 4 -2.68 12.06 17.70
CA PRO A 4 -2.75 10.92 16.80
C PRO A 4 -1.40 10.78 16.11
N THR A 5 -0.78 9.62 16.27
CA THR A 5 0.43 9.27 15.55
C THR A 5 0.01 9.14 14.09
N VAL A 6 0.20 10.18 13.30
CA VAL A 6 -0.12 10.13 11.88
C VAL A 6 0.68 8.98 11.27
N SER A 7 -0.02 8.16 10.49
CA SER A 7 0.52 6.95 9.93
C SER A 7 1.80 7.23 9.15
N LYS A 8 2.85 6.42 9.38
CA LYS A 8 4.11 6.46 8.61
C LYS A 8 3.90 6.21 7.10
N ALA A 9 2.72 5.71 6.72
CA ALA A 9 2.27 5.51 5.35
C ALA A 9 1.93 6.81 4.60
N LEU A 10 1.75 7.95 5.29
CA LEU A 10 1.47 9.25 4.67
C LEU A 10 2.74 10.08 4.56
N GLN A 11 3.55 9.88 3.53
CA GLN A 11 4.85 10.55 3.34
C GLN A 11 4.71 11.88 2.59
N GLY A 12 5.73 12.74 2.63
CA GLY A 12 5.79 13.99 1.86
C GLY A 12 5.46 15.24 2.66
N ARG A 13 5.94 16.39 2.16
CA ARG A 13 5.94 17.67 2.88
C ARG A 13 4.55 18.10 3.35
N VAL A 14 3.51 17.90 2.52
CA VAL A 14 2.13 18.24 2.89
C VAL A 14 1.63 17.44 4.10
N PHE A 15 1.85 16.13 4.12
CA PHE A 15 1.46 15.30 5.26
C PHE A 15 2.37 15.51 6.48
N ASP A 16 3.64 15.86 6.30
CA ASP A 16 4.53 16.31 7.37
C ASP A 16 4.03 17.59 8.02
N LEU A 17 3.63 18.58 7.23
CA LEU A 17 3.07 19.84 7.73
C LEU A 17 1.75 19.60 8.48
N TRP A 18 0.88 18.75 7.92
CA TRP A 18 -0.38 18.40 8.58
C TRP A 18 -0.17 17.69 9.92
N ARG A 19 0.83 16.81 10.02
CA ARG A 19 1.29 16.22 11.29
C ARG A 19 1.67 17.27 12.32
N HIS A 20 2.49 18.23 11.92
CA HIS A 20 2.93 19.30 12.81
C HIS A 20 1.75 20.14 13.28
N PHE A 21 0.80 20.47 12.40
CA PHE A 21 -0.42 21.18 12.78
C PHE A 21 -1.21 20.44 13.87
N GLN A 22 -1.42 19.12 13.70
CA GLN A 22 -2.16 18.31 14.67
C GLN A 22 -1.45 18.21 16.04
N ALA A 23 -0.13 18.39 16.06
CA ALA A 23 0.68 18.39 17.28
C ALA A 23 0.75 19.77 17.97
N LEU A 24 0.25 20.85 17.34
CA LEU A 24 0.25 22.18 17.95
C LEU A 24 -0.64 22.24 19.21
N PRO A 25 -0.37 23.17 20.14
CA PRO A 25 -1.28 23.46 21.25
C PRO A 25 -2.72 23.76 20.79
N SER A 26 -3.71 23.23 21.51
CA SER A 26 -5.14 23.31 21.12
C SER A 26 -5.67 24.76 21.01
N ASP A 27 -5.16 25.67 21.82
CA ASP A 27 -5.46 27.10 21.77
C ASP A 27 -4.95 27.73 20.47
N LEU A 28 -3.73 27.37 20.04
CA LEU A 28 -3.18 27.81 18.76
C LEU A 28 -3.97 27.24 17.57
N GLN A 29 -4.33 25.94 17.60
CA GLN A 29 -5.20 25.35 16.55
C GLN A 29 -6.56 26.06 16.45
N THR A 30 -7.12 26.44 17.60
CA THR A 30 -8.38 27.21 17.69
C THR A 30 -8.22 28.60 17.06
N ASP A 31 -7.13 29.30 17.36
CA ASP A 31 -6.85 30.61 16.78
C ASP A 31 -6.58 30.54 15.27
N VAL A 32 -5.88 29.52 14.79
CA VAL A 32 -5.69 29.27 13.36
C VAL A 32 -7.03 29.11 12.65
N THR A 33 -7.92 28.25 13.17
CA THR A 33 -9.25 28.02 12.56
C THR A 33 -10.11 29.28 12.54
N ARG A 34 -10.08 30.05 13.64
CA ARG A 34 -10.81 31.30 13.75
C ARG A 34 -10.28 32.36 12.80
N LEU A 35 -8.96 32.52 12.70
CA LEU A 35 -8.34 33.50 11.82
C LEU A 35 -8.45 33.10 10.35
N GLN A 36 -8.44 31.81 10.04
CA GLN A 36 -8.85 31.31 8.73
C GLN A 36 -10.27 31.77 8.38
N THR A 37 -11.22 31.64 9.31
CA THR A 37 -12.62 32.10 9.11
C THR A 37 -12.67 33.61 8.88
N HIS A 38 -11.89 34.39 9.63
CA HIS A 38 -11.78 35.84 9.43
C HIS A 38 -11.25 36.20 8.03
N LEU A 39 -10.17 35.53 7.59
CA LEU A 39 -9.58 35.73 6.25
C LEU A 39 -10.53 35.34 5.11
N LEU A 40 -11.53 34.49 5.37
CA LEU A 40 -12.57 34.12 4.41
C LEU A 40 -13.74 35.10 4.37
N SER A 41 -13.87 36.03 5.32
CA SER A 41 -14.94 37.02 5.29
C SER A 41 -14.82 37.93 4.04
N PRO A 42 -15.93 38.32 3.39
CA PRO A 42 -15.88 38.96 2.06
C PRO A 42 -14.95 40.17 1.98
N ASP A 43 -15.03 41.09 2.94
CA ASP A 43 -14.23 42.32 2.96
C ASP A 43 -12.74 42.03 3.18
N VAL A 44 -12.43 41.17 4.15
CA VAL A 44 -11.03 40.81 4.47
C VAL A 44 -10.42 39.99 3.34
N ARG A 45 -11.19 39.05 2.76
CA ARG A 45 -10.74 38.25 1.62
C ARG A 45 -10.32 39.15 0.46
N ASN A 46 -11.18 40.09 0.08
CA ASN A 46 -10.89 41.02 -1.01
C ASN A 46 -9.69 41.93 -0.69
N GLN A 47 -9.56 42.37 0.57
CA GLN A 47 -8.44 43.19 1.00
C GLN A 47 -7.10 42.43 0.99
N VAL A 48 -7.08 41.16 1.41
CA VAL A 48 -5.86 40.37 1.59
C VAL A 48 -5.45 39.66 0.29
N PHE A 49 -6.41 39.07 -0.43
CA PHE A 49 -6.15 38.24 -1.61
C PHE A 49 -6.50 38.91 -2.94
N GLY A 50 -7.05 40.12 -2.89
CA GLY A 50 -7.55 40.84 -4.06
C GLY A 50 -8.86 40.25 -4.63
N SER A 51 -9.41 40.92 -5.63
CA SER A 51 -10.51 40.40 -6.44
C SER A 51 -9.99 39.35 -7.43
N GLN A 52 -10.51 38.14 -7.39
CA GLN A 52 -10.18 37.12 -8.39
C GLN A 52 -10.71 37.56 -9.77
N THR A 53 -9.81 37.70 -10.73
CA THR A 53 -10.13 38.04 -12.13
C THR A 53 -10.13 36.82 -13.06
N ASP A 54 -9.43 35.75 -12.65
CA ASP A 54 -9.40 34.47 -13.36
C ASP A 54 -9.95 33.37 -12.43
N ALA A 55 -11.06 32.76 -12.87
CA ALA A 55 -11.75 31.70 -12.15
C ALA A 55 -10.87 30.46 -11.89
N ASN A 56 -9.85 30.23 -12.71
CA ASN A 56 -8.96 29.07 -12.58
C ASN A 56 -7.69 29.34 -11.75
N SER A 57 -7.51 30.57 -11.26
CA SER A 57 -6.31 30.96 -10.51
C SER A 57 -6.50 30.85 -8.99
N PHE A 58 -5.47 30.39 -8.27
CA PHE A 58 -5.49 30.41 -6.80
C PHE A 58 -5.38 31.87 -6.29
N PRO A 59 -6.19 32.29 -5.28
CA PRO A 59 -6.06 33.60 -4.65
C PRO A 59 -4.65 33.81 -4.10
N LYS A 60 -4.10 35.01 -4.24
CA LYS A 60 -2.70 35.31 -3.87
C LYS A 60 -2.64 36.43 -2.86
N ALA A 61 -1.78 36.30 -1.86
CA ALA A 61 -1.52 37.34 -0.88
C ALA A 61 -0.02 37.44 -0.57
N SER A 62 0.46 38.65 -0.27
CA SER A 62 1.80 38.80 0.30
C SER A 62 1.82 38.37 1.76
N GLY A 63 2.96 37.88 2.24
CA GLY A 63 3.11 37.51 3.64
C GLY A 63 2.80 38.66 4.60
N ASP A 64 3.19 39.89 4.25
CA ASP A 64 2.86 41.08 5.04
C ASP A 64 1.36 41.38 5.10
N ALA A 65 0.61 41.15 4.01
CA ALA A 65 -0.84 41.35 4.01
C ALA A 65 -1.54 40.37 4.94
N ILE A 66 -1.12 39.10 4.91
CA ILE A 66 -1.64 38.05 5.81
C ILE A 66 -1.34 38.40 7.27
N LEU A 67 -0.09 38.74 7.60
CA LEU A 67 0.27 39.09 8.98
C LEU A 67 -0.47 40.31 9.50
N ARG A 68 -0.64 41.36 8.69
CA ARG A 68 -1.40 42.54 9.09
C ARG A 68 -2.85 42.20 9.41
N ALA A 69 -3.50 41.37 8.60
CA ALA A 69 -4.89 40.94 8.85
C ALA A 69 -4.99 40.12 10.15
N ILE A 70 -4.06 39.17 10.36
CA ILE A 70 -4.00 38.36 11.58
C ILE A 70 -3.79 39.25 12.82
N GLN A 71 -2.80 40.14 12.78
CA GLN A 71 -2.47 41.00 13.90
C GLN A 71 -3.63 41.94 14.25
N HIS A 72 -4.24 42.57 13.25
CA HIS A 72 -5.39 43.44 13.45
C HIS A 72 -6.54 42.69 14.14
N GLN A 73 -6.84 41.46 13.72
CA GLN A 73 -7.89 40.67 14.37
C GLN A 73 -7.53 40.24 15.80
N LEU A 74 -6.27 39.86 16.06
CA LEU A 74 -5.80 39.52 17.42
C LEU A 74 -5.88 40.72 18.37
N GLU A 75 -5.60 41.93 17.89
CA GLU A 75 -5.68 43.16 18.70
C GLU A 75 -7.11 43.46 19.17
N GLN A 76 -8.11 43.15 18.34
CA GLN A 76 -9.53 43.31 18.67
C GLN A 76 -10.06 42.23 19.62
N ASP A 77 -9.39 41.08 19.72
CA ASP A 77 -9.84 39.99 20.58
C ASP A 77 -9.63 40.32 22.07
N LYS A 78 -10.48 39.76 22.93
CA LYS A 78 -10.29 39.81 24.40
C LYS A 78 -9.25 38.82 24.92
N ARG A 79 -8.60 38.06 24.03
CA ARG A 79 -7.61 37.01 24.36
C ARG A 79 -6.23 37.64 24.65
N PRO A 80 -5.39 37.00 25.48
CA PRO A 80 -4.15 37.61 25.96
C PRO A 80 -3.02 37.68 24.92
N ASN A 81 -2.99 36.78 23.93
CA ASN A 81 -1.87 36.67 23.00
C ASN A 81 -2.07 37.55 21.76
N LYS A 82 -1.39 38.71 21.74
CA LYS A 82 -1.52 39.73 20.68
C LYS A 82 -0.19 40.12 20.02
N THR A 83 0.89 39.41 20.36
CA THR A 83 2.23 39.78 19.90
C THR A 83 2.42 39.45 18.42
N GLN A 84 3.32 40.18 17.76
CA GLN A 84 3.71 39.89 16.38
C GLN A 84 4.26 38.46 16.22
N ASN A 85 5.01 37.96 17.22
CA ASN A 85 5.49 36.57 17.24
C ASN A 85 4.32 35.58 17.27
N TYR A 86 3.27 35.85 18.05
CA TYR A 86 2.08 35.01 18.05
C TYR A 86 1.32 35.05 16.72
N ALA A 87 1.22 36.23 16.09
CA ALA A 87 0.65 36.36 14.75
C ALA A 87 1.40 35.50 13.72
N THR A 88 2.74 35.46 13.79
CA THR A 88 3.56 34.57 12.96
C THR A 88 3.24 33.10 13.21
N LYS A 89 3.13 32.66 14.47
CA LYS A 89 2.74 31.28 14.80
C LYS A 89 1.36 30.89 14.26
N VAL A 90 0.42 31.82 14.24
CA VAL A 90 -0.87 31.57 13.60
C VAL A 90 -0.72 31.46 12.08
N ALA A 91 0.08 32.33 11.46
CA ALA A 91 0.38 32.24 10.03
C ALA A 91 1.08 30.93 9.66
N ASP A 92 2.01 30.44 10.49
CA ASP A 92 2.61 29.10 10.37
C ASP A 92 1.52 28.03 10.37
N GLY A 93 0.60 28.09 11.34
CA GLY A 93 -0.51 27.16 11.43
C GLY A 93 -1.43 27.15 10.20
N LEU A 94 -1.62 28.30 9.54
CA LEU A 94 -2.37 28.40 8.27
C LEU A 94 -1.64 27.72 7.09
N ILE A 95 -0.30 27.66 7.12
CA ILE A 95 0.46 26.86 6.16
C ILE A 95 0.35 25.37 6.54
N GLN A 96 0.55 25.05 7.81
CA GLN A 96 0.59 23.67 8.30
C GLN A 96 -0.74 22.94 8.14
N ASN A 97 -1.88 23.65 8.22
CA ASN A 97 -3.20 23.05 8.00
C ASN A 97 -3.61 23.01 6.51
N GLY A 98 -2.82 23.62 5.61
CA GLY A 98 -3.08 23.69 4.18
C GLY A 98 -4.10 24.75 3.77
N PHE A 99 -4.35 25.77 4.59
CA PHE A 99 -5.11 26.94 4.13
C PHE A 99 -4.31 27.76 3.13
N LEU A 100 -3.02 27.94 3.42
CA LEU A 100 -2.05 28.66 2.59
C LEU A 100 -0.91 27.74 2.14
N THR A 101 -0.32 28.06 1.00
CA THR A 101 0.96 27.47 0.60
C THR A 101 1.84 28.51 -0.12
N PRO A 102 3.17 28.49 0.03
CA PRO A 102 4.04 29.40 -0.73
C PRO A 102 3.87 29.21 -2.24
N GLN A 103 3.83 30.31 -3.01
CA GLN A 103 3.68 30.26 -4.47
C GLN A 103 4.88 29.58 -5.17
N LYS A 104 6.09 29.78 -4.64
CA LYS A 104 7.29 29.10 -5.13
C LYS A 104 7.57 27.92 -4.22
N HIS A 105 8.03 26.79 -4.80
CA HIS A 105 8.66 25.73 -4.03
C HIS A 105 9.79 26.36 -3.21
N SER A 106 9.58 26.42 -1.90
CA SER A 106 10.47 27.12 -0.99
C SER A 106 10.81 26.18 0.15
N LYS A 107 11.99 26.42 0.75
CA LYS A 107 12.39 25.78 2.00
C LYS A 107 11.40 26.02 3.15
N LEU A 108 10.42 26.91 2.99
CA LEU A 108 9.38 27.16 4.01
C LEU A 108 8.55 25.90 4.29
N LEU A 109 8.34 25.04 3.29
CA LEU A 109 7.66 23.75 3.49
C LEU A 109 8.58 22.67 4.08
N GLU A 110 9.90 22.90 4.09
CA GLU A 110 10.91 22.01 4.68
C GLU A 110 11.27 22.41 6.12
N ASN A 111 11.21 23.72 6.42
CA ASN A 111 11.60 24.29 7.71
C ASN A 111 10.43 24.68 8.61
N PHE A 112 9.18 24.57 8.12
CA PHE A 112 7.96 24.90 8.87
C PHE A 112 7.82 26.37 9.30
N ASP A 113 8.61 27.28 8.70
CA ASP A 113 8.67 28.70 9.07
C ASP A 113 7.93 29.60 8.08
N PHE A 114 7.06 30.48 8.58
CA PHE A 114 6.46 31.57 7.83
C PHE A 114 7.47 32.72 7.70
N GLN A 115 7.82 33.06 6.47
CA GLN A 115 8.61 34.25 6.16
C GLN A 115 7.74 35.28 5.47
N ALA A 116 7.41 36.37 6.17
CA ALA A 116 6.51 37.39 5.66
C ALA A 116 7.10 38.17 4.47
N LYS A 117 8.36 38.55 4.64
CA LYS A 117 9.07 39.47 3.74
C LYS A 117 9.37 38.77 2.42
N ASP A 118 9.05 39.45 1.32
CA ASP A 118 9.30 39.00 -0.06
C ASP A 118 8.66 37.65 -0.43
N SER A 119 7.68 37.18 0.35
CA SER A 119 6.95 35.93 0.12
C SER A 119 5.55 36.19 -0.42
N THR A 120 5.13 35.35 -1.35
CA THR A 120 3.76 35.28 -1.86
C THR A 120 3.17 33.92 -1.54
N PHE A 121 1.95 33.91 -1.03
CA PHE A 121 1.20 32.72 -0.66
C PHE A 121 -0.05 32.58 -1.52
N LEU A 122 -0.41 31.32 -1.78
CA LEU A 122 -1.61 30.90 -2.47
C LEU A 122 -2.62 30.38 -1.46
N GLY A 123 -3.88 30.79 -1.59
CA GLY A 123 -5.00 30.19 -0.85
C GLY A 123 -5.41 28.87 -1.49
N VAL A 124 -5.05 27.76 -0.85
CA VAL A 124 -5.26 26.39 -1.38
C VAL A 124 -6.24 25.56 -0.56
N GLY A 125 -6.66 26.06 0.60
CA GLY A 125 -7.59 25.38 1.48
C GLY A 125 -9.07 25.52 1.09
N THR A 126 -9.91 24.76 1.79
CA THR A 126 -11.36 24.80 1.65
C THR A 126 -11.90 26.21 1.89
N GLY A 127 -12.83 26.64 1.01
CA GLY A 127 -13.45 27.95 1.06
C GLY A 127 -12.67 29.08 0.40
N ILE A 128 -11.34 28.94 0.22
CA ILE A 128 -10.52 29.93 -0.50
C ILE A 128 -10.18 29.48 -1.92
N ALA A 129 -9.77 28.22 -2.11
CA ALA A 129 -9.46 27.67 -3.42
C ALA A 129 -10.71 27.53 -4.31
N HIS A 130 -10.49 27.44 -5.63
CA HIS A 130 -11.57 27.14 -6.56
C HIS A 130 -12.17 25.75 -6.28
N PRO A 131 -13.50 25.53 -6.39
CA PRO A 131 -14.13 24.25 -6.04
C PRO A 131 -13.59 23.02 -6.80
N ASN A 132 -13.09 23.22 -8.02
CA ASN A 132 -12.52 22.15 -8.85
C ASN A 132 -11.01 21.94 -8.64
N ALA A 133 -10.37 22.72 -7.76
CA ALA A 133 -8.94 22.58 -7.51
C ALA A 133 -8.66 21.29 -6.73
N LYS A 134 -7.85 20.41 -7.32
CA LYS A 134 -7.40 19.15 -6.69
C LYS A 134 -5.93 19.28 -6.33
N THR A 135 -5.66 19.89 -5.19
CA THR A 135 -4.31 20.02 -4.62
C THR A 135 -4.01 18.80 -3.73
N VAL A 136 -2.73 18.53 -3.43
CA VAL A 136 -2.37 17.51 -2.42
C VAL A 136 -3.02 17.84 -1.07
N TRP A 137 -3.09 19.13 -0.70
CA TRP A 137 -3.78 19.61 0.48
C TRP A 137 -5.29 19.35 0.50
N GLY A 138 -5.91 19.35 -0.69
CA GLY A 138 -7.35 19.16 -0.86
C GLY A 138 -7.78 17.70 -0.73
N VAL A 139 -6.86 16.75 -0.93
CA VAL A 139 -7.13 15.30 -0.88
C VAL A 139 -6.58 14.60 0.37
N LYS A 140 -6.10 15.38 1.35
CA LYS A 140 -5.50 14.84 2.59
C LYS A 140 -6.50 14.07 3.47
N GLU A 141 -7.74 14.56 3.54
CA GLU A 141 -8.79 13.94 4.38
C GLU A 141 -9.20 12.61 3.76
N GLY A 142 -9.11 11.53 4.54
CA GLY A 142 -9.37 10.16 4.07
C GLY A 142 -8.20 9.49 3.35
N ALA A 143 -7.03 10.13 3.26
CA ALA A 143 -5.82 9.52 2.72
C ALA A 143 -5.32 8.38 3.64
N ILE A 144 -4.99 7.23 3.05
CA ILE A 144 -4.48 6.05 3.78
C ILE A 144 -3.05 5.67 3.41
N GLN A 145 -2.56 6.11 2.24
CA GLN A 145 -1.18 5.96 1.78
C GLN A 145 -0.81 7.17 0.92
N ALA A 146 0.39 7.71 1.09
CA ALA A 146 0.92 8.77 0.23
C ALA A 146 2.44 8.69 0.11
N GLY A 147 2.98 8.97 -1.06
CA GLY A 147 4.42 8.89 -1.30
C GLY A 147 4.80 8.89 -2.77
N THR A 148 6.11 8.86 -3.04
CA THR A 148 6.65 8.86 -4.40
C THR A 148 6.62 7.46 -5.01
N LEU A 149 6.11 7.37 -6.24
CA LEU A 149 6.19 6.20 -7.11
C LEU A 149 6.76 6.61 -8.46
N GLN A 150 7.34 5.67 -9.20
CA GLN A 150 7.68 5.91 -10.60
C GLN A 150 6.50 5.51 -11.50
N ARG A 151 6.28 6.24 -12.59
CA ARG A 151 5.34 5.87 -13.65
C ARG A 151 5.98 5.94 -15.02
N LYS A 152 5.40 5.28 -16.01
CA LYS A 152 5.85 5.43 -17.40
C LYS A 152 5.67 6.87 -17.88
N LYS A 153 6.69 7.40 -18.54
CA LYS A 153 6.68 8.75 -19.11
C LYS A 153 5.94 8.72 -20.46
N ASN A 154 4.96 9.58 -20.63
CA ASN A 154 4.24 9.75 -21.89
C ASN A 154 4.93 10.81 -22.78
N GLY A 155 5.01 10.55 -24.09
CA GLY A 155 5.54 11.51 -25.08
C GLY A 155 6.72 11.01 -25.94
N PHE A 156 6.98 11.70 -27.06
CA PHE A 156 7.93 11.28 -28.10
C PHE A 156 9.37 11.06 -27.59
N LEU A 157 9.82 11.87 -26.63
CA LEU A 157 11.18 11.80 -26.05
C LEU A 157 11.34 10.73 -24.96
N ALA A 158 10.23 10.16 -24.45
CA ALA A 158 10.26 9.16 -23.38
C ALA A 158 10.93 7.84 -23.82
N LYS A 159 10.81 7.49 -25.12
CA LYS A 159 11.42 6.29 -25.69
C LYS A 159 12.96 6.36 -25.76
N LEU A 160 13.56 7.55 -25.66
CA LEU A 160 15.01 7.76 -25.83
C LEU A 160 15.79 7.83 -24.50
N LEU A 161 15.13 8.17 -23.39
CA LEU A 161 15.79 8.53 -22.11
C LEU A 161 15.41 7.62 -20.93
N GLY A 162 14.93 6.40 -21.20
CA GLY A 162 14.63 5.41 -20.15
C GLY A 162 13.22 5.47 -19.56
N GLY A 163 12.28 6.18 -20.20
CA GLY A 163 10.84 5.89 -20.13
C GLY A 163 10.11 6.03 -18.79
N LYS A 164 10.74 6.51 -17.71
CA LYS A 164 10.13 6.66 -16.38
C LYS A 164 10.20 8.09 -15.87
N GLN A 165 9.28 8.45 -14.99
CA GLN A 165 9.30 9.70 -14.24
C GLN A 165 8.73 9.49 -12.84
N ASP A 166 9.22 10.26 -11.87
CA ASP A 166 8.64 10.28 -10.54
C ASP A 166 7.27 10.95 -10.57
N CYS A 167 6.39 10.45 -9.72
CA CYS A 167 5.09 11.04 -9.42
C CYS A 167 4.80 10.86 -7.94
N TYR A 168 3.97 11.73 -7.39
CA TYR A 168 3.53 11.61 -6.03
C TYR A 168 2.08 11.10 -6.01
N VAL A 169 1.83 10.02 -5.27
CA VAL A 169 0.55 9.33 -5.28
C VAL A 169 -0.09 9.44 -3.91
N VAL A 170 -1.40 9.71 -3.89
CA VAL A 170 -2.23 9.71 -2.67
C VAL A 170 -3.39 8.74 -2.89
N VAL A 171 -3.45 7.69 -2.06
CA VAL A 171 -4.56 6.74 -2.03
C VAL A 171 -5.56 7.18 -0.98
N ASN A 172 -6.80 7.45 -1.40
CA ASN A 172 -7.83 8.01 -0.55
C ASN A 172 -9.01 7.05 -0.41
N ASP A 173 -9.22 6.52 0.80
CA ASP A 173 -10.25 5.53 1.10
C ASP A 173 -11.65 6.16 1.22
N GLN A 174 -11.73 7.42 1.62
CA GLN A 174 -13.01 8.11 1.75
C GLN A 174 -13.62 8.44 0.39
N SER A 175 -12.83 8.98 -0.52
CA SER A 175 -13.27 9.33 -1.88
C SER A 175 -13.18 8.15 -2.86
N LYS A 176 -12.52 7.05 -2.47
CA LYS A 176 -12.26 5.89 -3.34
C LYS A 176 -11.52 6.29 -4.62
N ILE A 177 -10.52 7.16 -4.50
CA ILE A 177 -9.73 7.67 -5.63
C ILE A 177 -8.23 7.55 -5.30
N VAL A 178 -7.45 7.16 -6.30
CA VAL A 178 -5.99 7.33 -6.31
C VAL A 178 -5.65 8.59 -7.10
N TYR A 179 -5.13 9.59 -6.40
CA TYR A 179 -4.71 10.85 -7.01
C TYR A 179 -3.22 10.79 -7.35
N VAL A 180 -2.87 11.15 -8.58
CA VAL A 180 -1.48 11.21 -9.06
C VAL A 180 -1.10 12.67 -9.26
N PHE A 181 0.06 13.06 -8.73
CA PHE A 181 0.58 14.42 -8.76
C PHE A 181 2.00 14.44 -9.33
N ASP A 182 2.45 15.60 -9.78
CA ASP A 182 3.85 15.79 -10.19
C ASP A 182 4.82 15.84 -9.00
N SER A 183 4.32 16.21 -7.82
CA SER A 183 5.08 16.42 -6.59
C SER A 183 4.19 16.36 -5.36
N ASP A 184 4.80 16.22 -4.19
CA ASP A 184 4.14 16.19 -2.88
C ASP A 184 3.53 17.54 -2.44
N VAL A 185 3.69 18.59 -3.24
CA VAL A 185 3.17 19.95 -3.00
C VAL A 185 2.38 20.48 -4.20
N ALA A 186 1.98 19.58 -5.10
CA ALA A 186 1.28 19.92 -6.33
C ALA A 186 -0.08 20.58 -6.07
N LEU A 187 -0.44 21.49 -7.00
CA LEU A 187 -1.69 22.25 -6.94
C LEU A 187 -2.78 21.71 -7.88
N GLN A 188 -2.46 20.67 -8.64
CA GLN A 188 -3.38 19.98 -9.54
C GLN A 188 -2.95 18.54 -9.71
N THR A 189 -3.91 17.66 -9.97
CA THR A 189 -3.61 16.27 -10.30
C THR A 189 -3.17 16.12 -11.75
N LEU A 190 -2.31 15.14 -11.98
CA LEU A 190 -1.97 14.62 -13.30
C LEU A 190 -3.00 13.59 -13.78
N GLU A 191 -3.54 12.81 -12.85
CA GLU A 191 -4.51 11.74 -13.11
C GLU A 191 -5.31 11.42 -11.83
N ASP A 192 -6.58 11.05 -12.01
CA ASP A 192 -7.47 10.63 -10.95
C ASP A 192 -8.04 9.24 -11.27
N LEU A 193 -7.61 8.20 -10.56
CA LEU A 193 -8.13 6.85 -10.77
C LEU A 193 -9.22 6.53 -9.75
N GLU A 194 -10.47 6.58 -10.19
CA GLU A 194 -11.63 6.09 -9.43
C GLU A 194 -11.49 4.58 -9.16
N LEU A 195 -11.57 4.19 -7.89
CA LEU A 195 -11.58 2.82 -7.41
C LEU A 195 -13.02 2.30 -7.27
N SER A 196 -13.77 2.34 -8.38
CA SER A 196 -15.10 1.75 -8.50
C SER A 196 -15.04 0.22 -8.45
N THR A 197 -16.20 -0.46 -8.40
CA THR A 197 -16.27 -1.93 -8.25
C THR A 197 -15.55 -2.71 -9.36
N ASP A 198 -15.29 -2.10 -10.50
CA ASP A 198 -14.56 -2.65 -11.65
C ASP A 198 -13.07 -2.29 -11.67
N ALA A 199 -12.60 -1.45 -10.75
CA ALA A 199 -11.18 -1.11 -10.66
C ALA A 199 -10.38 -2.34 -10.21
N THR A 200 -9.31 -2.65 -10.92
CA THR A 200 -8.43 -3.79 -10.65
C THR A 200 -7.00 -3.35 -10.40
N VAL A 201 -6.34 -4.03 -9.47
CA VAL A 201 -4.92 -3.85 -9.19
C VAL A 201 -4.17 -5.18 -9.30
N GLU A 202 -3.02 -5.18 -9.95
CA GLU A 202 -2.22 -6.38 -10.19
C GLU A 202 -0.73 -6.08 -10.12
N PHE A 203 0.08 -7.09 -9.76
CA PHE A 203 1.52 -7.01 -9.98
C PHE A 203 1.81 -6.99 -11.48
N ASN A 204 2.80 -6.20 -11.91
CA ASN A 204 3.13 -6.01 -13.32
C ASN A 204 4.65 -6.02 -13.50
N ASP A 205 5.12 -6.63 -14.59
CA ASP A 205 6.53 -6.84 -14.90
C ASP A 205 7.08 -5.84 -15.93
N GLU A 206 6.25 -4.92 -16.45
CA GLU A 206 6.71 -3.88 -17.37
C GLU A 206 7.70 -2.91 -16.71
N MET A 207 7.70 -2.84 -15.38
CA MET A 207 8.69 -2.15 -14.57
C MET A 207 9.08 -3.01 -13.37
N GLN A 208 10.35 -2.94 -12.96
CA GLN A 208 10.81 -3.55 -11.71
C GLN A 208 9.94 -3.04 -10.54
N TYR A 209 9.40 -3.98 -9.75
CA TYR A 209 8.45 -3.70 -8.66
C TYR A 209 7.17 -2.99 -9.16
N GLY A 210 6.70 -3.36 -10.35
CA GLY A 210 5.58 -2.75 -11.02
C GLY A 210 4.22 -3.12 -10.43
N ILE A 211 3.31 -2.15 -10.38
CA ILE A 211 1.91 -2.32 -9.98
C ILE A 211 1.06 -1.69 -11.05
N LYS A 212 0.18 -2.47 -11.66
CA LYS A 212 -0.79 -1.97 -12.62
C LYS A 212 -2.12 -1.77 -11.93
N LEU A 213 -2.62 -0.54 -11.98
CA LEU A 213 -3.94 -0.15 -11.52
C LEU A 213 -4.78 0.22 -12.74
N SER A 214 -6.01 -0.26 -12.83
CA SER A 214 -6.86 -0.02 -13.99
C SER A 214 -8.32 0.10 -13.56
N ASN A 215 -9.09 0.95 -14.23
CA ASN A 215 -10.55 0.97 -14.19
C ASN A 215 -11.09 1.07 -15.64
N ALA A 216 -12.38 1.29 -15.84
CA ALA A 216 -12.95 1.42 -17.18
C ALA A 216 -12.39 2.58 -18.04
N LYS A 217 -11.80 3.61 -17.43
CA LYS A 217 -11.35 4.84 -18.10
C LYS A 217 -9.84 4.88 -18.33
N SER A 218 -9.05 4.40 -17.37
CA SER A 218 -7.59 4.57 -17.38
C SER A 218 -6.86 3.36 -16.81
N THR A 219 -5.61 3.22 -17.26
CA THR A 219 -4.64 2.25 -16.75
C THR A 219 -3.36 2.99 -16.43
N GLU A 220 -2.89 2.84 -15.20
CA GLU A 220 -1.58 3.31 -14.76
C GLU A 220 -0.70 2.14 -14.35
N VAL A 221 0.57 2.22 -14.73
CA VAL A 221 1.61 1.32 -14.22
C VAL A 221 2.55 2.15 -13.37
N PHE A 222 2.55 1.85 -12.08
CA PHE A 222 3.47 2.41 -11.10
C PHE A 222 4.63 1.45 -10.85
N ALA A 223 5.73 1.94 -10.31
CA ALA A 223 6.82 1.14 -9.79
C ALA A 223 7.26 1.67 -8.42
N ALA A 224 7.33 0.76 -7.47
CA ALA A 224 7.80 1.03 -6.11
C ALA A 224 9.33 0.92 -6.02
N GLU A 225 9.91 1.43 -4.92
CA GLU A 225 11.37 1.39 -4.69
C GLU A 225 11.90 -0.02 -4.35
N SER A 226 11.04 -0.88 -3.80
CA SER A 226 11.39 -2.25 -3.40
C SER A 226 10.18 -3.18 -3.52
N LYS A 227 10.42 -4.49 -3.40
CA LYS A 227 9.36 -5.50 -3.38
C LYS A 227 8.43 -5.34 -2.18
N GLU A 228 8.97 -5.03 -1.00
CA GLU A 228 8.17 -4.78 0.20
C GLU A 228 7.26 -3.57 0.00
N LYS A 229 7.78 -2.50 -0.62
CA LYS A 229 6.98 -1.33 -0.95
C LYS A 229 5.96 -1.61 -2.04
N GLN A 230 6.28 -2.45 -3.01
CA GLN A 230 5.32 -2.89 -4.03
C GLN A 230 4.08 -3.50 -3.38
N GLU A 231 4.27 -4.39 -2.40
CA GLU A 231 3.18 -5.02 -1.65
C GLU A 231 2.41 -4.02 -0.79
N GLU A 232 3.11 -3.10 -0.11
CA GLU A 232 2.49 -2.04 0.69
C GLU A 232 1.54 -1.18 -0.17
N TRP A 233 2.02 -0.74 -1.33
CA TRP A 233 1.23 0.05 -2.27
C TRP A 233 0.06 -0.74 -2.88
N LEU A 234 0.29 -1.98 -3.31
CA LEU A 234 -0.78 -2.87 -3.79
C LEU A 234 -1.90 -2.99 -2.74
N ASN A 235 -1.55 -3.26 -1.49
CA ASN A 235 -2.50 -3.37 -0.39
C ASN A 235 -3.25 -2.06 -0.13
N SER A 236 -2.59 -0.91 -0.26
CA SER A 236 -3.27 0.38 -0.12
C SER A 236 -4.36 0.58 -1.19
N PHE A 237 -4.08 0.19 -2.45
CA PHE A 237 -5.07 0.25 -3.52
C PHE A 237 -6.25 -0.69 -3.25
N ILE A 238 -5.99 -1.90 -2.76
CA ILE A 238 -7.02 -2.86 -2.37
C ILE A 238 -7.88 -2.31 -1.23
N ASN A 239 -7.26 -1.79 -0.18
CA ASN A 239 -7.95 -1.23 0.98
C ASN A 239 -8.87 -0.07 0.59
N ALA A 240 -8.45 0.74 -0.39
CA ALA A 240 -9.24 1.84 -0.92
C ALA A 240 -10.30 1.42 -1.96
N GLY A 241 -10.42 0.13 -2.29
CA GLY A 241 -11.54 -0.41 -3.08
C GLY A 241 -11.15 -1.14 -4.37
N ALA A 242 -9.89 -1.14 -4.78
CA ALA A 242 -9.47 -1.89 -5.97
C ALA A 242 -9.60 -3.41 -5.73
N GLN A 243 -10.09 -4.13 -6.73
CA GLN A 243 -10.10 -5.59 -6.71
C GLN A 243 -8.73 -6.10 -7.13
N TYR A 244 -8.08 -6.91 -6.29
CA TYR A 244 -6.87 -7.58 -6.71
C TYR A 244 -7.17 -8.53 -7.87
N ARG A 245 -6.57 -8.27 -9.03
CA ARG A 245 -6.54 -9.19 -10.16
C ARG A 245 -5.21 -9.90 -10.10
N GLU A 246 -5.26 -11.19 -9.84
CA GLU A 246 -4.08 -12.00 -10.04
C GLU A 246 -3.89 -12.19 -11.54
N VAL A 247 -2.73 -11.80 -12.07
CA VAL A 247 -2.34 -12.21 -13.42
C VAL A 247 -2.02 -13.70 -13.32
N PHE A 248 -3.01 -14.54 -13.62
CA PHE A 248 -2.78 -15.97 -13.67
C PHE A 248 -2.01 -16.26 -14.96
N ASN A 249 -0.86 -16.92 -14.83
CA ASN A 249 -0.19 -17.63 -15.93
C ASN A 249 -0.98 -18.88 -16.40
N VAL A 250 -2.17 -19.12 -15.84
CA VAL A 250 -3.11 -20.16 -16.22
C VAL A 250 -4.37 -19.49 -16.77
N GLU A 251 -4.68 -19.71 -18.04
CA GLU A 251 -5.74 -19.00 -18.78
C GLU A 251 -7.15 -19.12 -18.16
N ASP A 252 -7.44 -20.16 -17.37
CA ASP A 252 -8.70 -20.28 -16.62
C ASP A 252 -8.59 -21.27 -15.46
N THR A 253 -8.35 -20.78 -14.25
CA THR A 253 -8.29 -21.60 -13.03
C THR A 253 -9.63 -22.26 -12.68
N ASN A 254 -10.75 -21.81 -13.24
CA ASN A 254 -12.05 -22.48 -13.03
C ASN A 254 -12.15 -23.81 -13.79
N LYS A 255 -11.37 -23.98 -14.86
CA LYS A 255 -11.31 -25.24 -15.61
C LYS A 255 -10.50 -26.32 -14.90
N ILE A 256 -9.57 -25.93 -14.01
CA ILE A 256 -8.83 -26.88 -13.20
C ILE A 256 -9.78 -27.48 -12.16
N LYS A 257 -10.03 -28.78 -12.27
CA LYS A 257 -10.99 -29.47 -11.40
C LYS A 257 -10.35 -30.03 -10.15
N SER A 258 -9.05 -30.29 -10.15
CA SER A 258 -8.33 -30.92 -9.04
C SER A 258 -6.86 -30.51 -9.06
N LEU A 259 -6.22 -30.53 -7.90
CA LEU A 259 -4.76 -30.42 -7.77
C LEU A 259 -4.04 -31.38 -8.73
N TYR A 260 -4.61 -32.57 -8.98
CA TYR A 260 -3.98 -33.62 -9.78
C TYR A 260 -3.82 -33.31 -11.27
N GLU A 261 -4.50 -32.28 -11.79
CA GLU A 261 -4.33 -31.80 -13.16
C GLU A 261 -3.10 -30.90 -13.32
N LEU A 262 -2.46 -30.54 -12.21
CA LEU A 262 -1.30 -29.65 -12.16
C LEU A 262 0.02 -30.43 -12.10
N LYS A 263 1.10 -29.70 -12.30
CA LYS A 263 2.48 -30.15 -12.19
C LYS A 263 3.34 -29.00 -11.65
N ASP A 264 4.48 -29.35 -11.10
CA ASP A 264 5.47 -28.39 -10.58
C ASP A 264 6.87 -29.01 -10.73
N PHE A 265 7.94 -28.33 -10.29
CA PHE A 265 9.32 -28.79 -10.45
C PHE A 265 9.97 -29.05 -9.09
N ASP A 266 10.65 -30.20 -8.96
CA ASP A 266 11.41 -30.51 -7.75
C ASP A 266 12.71 -29.67 -7.66
N MET A 267 13.42 -29.79 -6.54
CA MET A 267 14.69 -29.08 -6.32
C MET A 267 15.79 -29.38 -7.36
N ALA A 268 15.68 -30.49 -8.09
CA ALA A 268 16.59 -30.87 -9.17
C ALA A 268 16.10 -30.43 -10.56
N GLY A 269 14.99 -29.69 -10.63
CA GLY A 269 14.37 -29.20 -11.87
C GLY A 269 13.60 -30.26 -12.64
N ASN A 270 13.29 -31.41 -12.03
CA ASN A 270 12.47 -32.42 -12.69
C ASN A 270 10.99 -32.09 -12.53
N GLU A 271 10.22 -32.25 -13.60
CA GLU A 271 8.78 -32.07 -13.57
C GLU A 271 8.12 -33.19 -12.75
N VAL A 272 7.34 -32.80 -11.74
CA VAL A 272 6.58 -33.68 -10.86
C VAL A 272 5.08 -33.43 -11.09
N PRO A 273 4.35 -34.39 -11.67
CA PRO A 273 2.90 -34.28 -11.78
C PRO A 273 2.26 -34.41 -10.39
N MET A 274 1.31 -33.53 -10.07
CA MET A 274 0.62 -33.57 -8.77
C MET A 274 -0.27 -34.81 -8.62
N SER A 275 -0.62 -35.48 -9.72
CA SER A 275 -1.26 -36.79 -9.71
C SER A 275 -0.45 -37.88 -8.99
N LYS A 276 0.87 -37.68 -8.78
CA LYS A 276 1.70 -38.50 -7.88
C LYS A 276 1.13 -38.60 -6.46
N TYR A 277 0.39 -37.60 -6.01
CA TYR A 277 -0.18 -37.51 -4.67
C TYR A 277 -1.67 -37.90 -4.64
N LYS A 278 -2.17 -38.60 -5.67
CA LYS A 278 -3.56 -39.05 -5.73
C LYS A 278 -3.91 -39.96 -4.55
N GLY A 279 -5.05 -39.69 -3.90
CA GLY A 279 -5.51 -40.45 -2.73
C GLY A 279 -4.89 -40.02 -1.40
N LYS A 280 -3.92 -39.10 -1.41
CA LYS A 280 -3.29 -38.53 -0.22
C LYS A 280 -3.99 -37.25 0.22
N VAL A 281 -3.97 -36.99 1.51
CA VAL A 281 -4.25 -35.65 2.06
C VAL A 281 -2.99 -34.82 1.86
N VAL A 282 -3.08 -33.69 1.15
CA VAL A 282 -1.92 -32.87 0.80
C VAL A 282 -1.95 -31.56 1.57
N LEU A 283 -0.85 -31.23 2.26
CA LEU A 283 -0.62 -29.92 2.87
C LEU A 283 0.46 -29.17 2.09
N ALA A 284 0.04 -28.23 1.24
CA ALA A 284 0.95 -27.36 0.50
C ALA A 284 1.33 -26.13 1.34
N VAL A 285 2.63 -25.87 1.51
CA VAL A 285 3.14 -24.80 2.38
C VAL A 285 4.19 -23.96 1.64
N ASN A 286 4.02 -22.63 1.60
CA ASN A 286 5.12 -21.76 1.16
C ASN A 286 6.10 -21.58 2.32
N VAL A 287 7.37 -21.88 2.12
CA VAL A 287 8.38 -21.92 3.20
C VAL A 287 9.47 -20.88 2.99
N SER A 288 10.21 -20.63 4.09
CA SER A 288 11.35 -19.72 4.14
C SER A 288 12.37 -20.20 5.18
N SER A 289 13.67 -20.06 4.91
CA SER A 289 14.74 -20.39 5.86
C SER A 289 15.00 -19.27 6.88
N LYS A 290 14.90 -17.99 6.48
CA LYS A 290 15.28 -16.83 7.31
C LYS A 290 14.08 -16.11 7.94
N CYS A 291 12.95 -16.79 8.08
CA CYS A 291 11.75 -16.24 8.68
C CYS A 291 11.68 -16.49 10.20
N GLY A 292 11.16 -15.54 10.97
CA GLY A 292 10.95 -15.73 12.41
C GLY A 292 9.96 -16.85 12.79
N LEU A 293 9.18 -17.35 11.82
CA LEU A 293 8.26 -18.46 11.99
C LEU A 293 8.90 -19.83 11.71
N THR A 294 10.07 -19.86 11.09
CA THR A 294 10.80 -21.07 10.70
C THR A 294 11.12 -22.00 11.87
N PRO A 295 11.62 -21.51 13.03
CA PRO A 295 11.99 -22.37 14.16
C PRO A 295 10.81 -23.13 14.78
N THR A 296 9.57 -22.67 14.58
CA THR A 296 8.36 -23.35 15.06
C THR A 296 7.72 -24.20 13.96
N ASN A 297 7.63 -23.66 12.74
CA ASN A 297 6.88 -24.33 11.68
C ASN A 297 7.56 -25.61 11.19
N TYR A 298 8.87 -25.62 10.93
CA TYR A 298 9.53 -26.84 10.43
C TYR A 298 9.44 -28.01 11.42
N PRO A 299 9.76 -27.85 12.73
CA PRO A 299 9.61 -28.93 13.69
C PRO A 299 8.19 -29.49 13.78
N GLU A 300 7.17 -28.63 13.86
CA GLU A 300 5.78 -29.10 14.00
C GLU A 300 5.25 -29.75 12.71
N LEU A 301 5.58 -29.20 11.53
CA LEU A 301 5.26 -29.85 10.25
C LEU A 301 5.91 -31.23 10.16
N GLN A 302 7.19 -31.34 10.54
CA GLN A 302 7.90 -32.61 10.52
C GLN A 302 7.28 -33.63 11.48
N GLN A 303 6.88 -33.20 12.68
CA GLN A 303 6.19 -34.08 13.64
C GLN A 303 4.83 -34.56 13.11
N LEU A 304 4.04 -33.69 12.51
CA LEU A 304 2.78 -34.09 11.86
C LEU A 304 3.03 -35.06 10.70
N TYR A 305 4.06 -34.81 9.89
CA TYR A 305 4.41 -35.66 8.77
C TYR A 305 4.81 -37.06 9.25
N GLU A 306 5.72 -37.18 10.21
CA GLU A 306 6.11 -38.49 10.76
C GLU A 306 4.92 -39.23 11.39
N LYS A 307 3.98 -38.50 12.01
CA LYS A 307 2.79 -39.10 12.63
C LYS A 307 1.80 -39.65 11.61
N TYR A 308 1.64 -39.00 10.45
CA TYR A 308 0.52 -39.27 9.54
C TYR A 308 0.90 -39.67 8.11
N LYS A 309 2.19 -39.66 7.73
CA LYS A 309 2.61 -40.00 6.37
C LYS A 309 2.16 -41.40 5.94
N ASP A 310 2.22 -42.37 6.86
CA ASP A 310 1.82 -43.76 6.61
C ASP A 310 0.30 -43.93 6.56
N GLU A 311 -0.46 -42.97 7.11
CA GLU A 311 -1.93 -42.89 6.98
C GLU A 311 -2.36 -42.14 5.70
N GLY A 312 -1.42 -41.56 4.97
CA GLY A 312 -1.64 -40.89 3.69
C GLY A 312 -1.56 -39.37 3.73
N LEU A 313 -0.94 -38.76 4.74
CA LEU A 313 -0.57 -37.34 4.70
C LEU A 313 0.67 -37.14 3.81
N GLU A 314 0.67 -36.08 3.02
CA GLU A 314 1.85 -35.58 2.32
C GLU A 314 1.98 -34.08 2.54
N ILE A 315 3.15 -33.63 2.99
CA ILE A 315 3.46 -32.20 3.09
C ILE A 315 4.33 -31.82 1.89
N LEU A 316 3.95 -30.76 1.16
CA LEU A 316 4.70 -30.25 0.02
C LEU A 316 5.25 -28.87 0.35
N ALA A 317 6.57 -28.73 0.40
CA ALA A 317 7.23 -27.47 0.74
C ALA A 317 7.66 -26.70 -0.51
N PHE A 318 7.26 -25.43 -0.56
CA PHE A 318 7.48 -24.53 -1.69
C PHE A 318 8.27 -23.29 -1.24
N PRO A 319 9.61 -23.31 -1.31
CA PRO A 319 10.42 -22.15 -0.95
C PRO A 319 10.07 -20.93 -1.79
N CYS A 320 9.99 -19.76 -1.14
CA CYS A 320 9.55 -18.54 -1.79
C CYS A 320 10.23 -17.31 -1.20
N ASN A 321 10.89 -16.52 -2.06
CA ASN A 321 11.61 -15.33 -1.64
C ASN A 321 10.78 -14.03 -1.74
N GLN A 322 9.45 -14.13 -1.87
CA GLN A 322 8.60 -12.96 -2.02
C GLN A 322 8.43 -12.14 -0.74
N PHE A 323 8.61 -12.77 0.42
CA PHE A 323 8.26 -12.21 1.71
C PHE A 323 9.50 -11.73 2.45
N ALA A 324 9.77 -10.41 2.37
CA ALA A 324 10.93 -9.72 2.95
C ALA A 324 12.30 -10.36 2.63
N GLY A 325 12.44 -10.95 1.45
CA GLY A 325 13.72 -11.54 1.01
C GLY A 325 14.24 -12.67 1.90
N GLN A 326 13.36 -13.39 2.59
CA GLN A 326 13.73 -14.38 3.62
C GLN A 326 14.08 -15.78 3.09
N GLU A 327 14.16 -15.98 1.77
CA GLU A 327 14.63 -17.22 1.13
C GLU A 327 15.60 -16.89 -0.03
N PRO A 328 16.69 -16.14 0.22
CA PRO A 328 17.54 -15.64 -0.86
C PRO A 328 18.47 -16.73 -1.44
N ASP A 329 18.70 -17.80 -0.69
CA ASP A 329 19.75 -18.80 -0.93
C ASP A 329 19.41 -19.76 -2.09
N THR A 330 20.41 -20.46 -2.61
CA THR A 330 20.28 -21.47 -3.70
C THR A 330 19.52 -22.71 -3.25
N HIS A 331 19.11 -23.58 -4.19
CA HIS A 331 18.42 -24.83 -3.85
C HIS A 331 19.27 -25.72 -2.93
N GLU A 332 20.57 -25.81 -3.20
CA GLU A 332 21.52 -26.59 -2.42
C GLU A 332 21.65 -26.06 -0.99
N GLU A 333 21.74 -24.74 -0.83
CA GLU A 333 21.83 -24.08 0.47
C GLU A 333 20.53 -24.21 1.28
N ILE A 334 19.37 -24.10 0.61
CA ILE A 334 18.06 -24.34 1.25
C ILE A 334 18.00 -25.78 1.77
N MET A 335 18.37 -26.75 0.93
CA MET A 335 18.36 -28.16 1.32
C MET A 335 19.37 -28.48 2.43
N GLU A 336 20.53 -27.81 2.46
CA GLU A 336 21.48 -27.92 3.57
C GLU A 336 20.90 -27.31 4.86
N PHE A 337 20.30 -26.13 4.77
CA PHE A 337 19.71 -25.45 5.92
C PHE A 337 18.62 -26.31 6.58
N VAL A 338 17.73 -26.93 5.81
CA VAL A 338 16.60 -27.68 6.39
C VAL A 338 17.03 -28.99 7.06
N LYS A 339 18.24 -29.50 6.82
CA LYS A 339 18.76 -30.70 7.51
C LYS A 339 18.77 -30.53 9.04
N GLN A 340 19.00 -29.30 9.54
CA GLN A 340 18.99 -29.04 10.98
C GLN A 340 17.63 -29.33 11.65
N TYR A 341 16.55 -29.32 10.86
CA TYR A 341 15.19 -29.61 11.32
C TYR A 341 14.77 -31.06 11.05
N ASN A 342 15.66 -31.89 10.48
CA ASN A 342 15.40 -33.27 10.10
C ASN A 342 14.15 -33.44 9.22
N VAL A 343 13.94 -32.49 8.29
CA VAL A 343 12.75 -32.48 7.44
C VAL A 343 12.83 -33.59 6.40
N THR A 344 11.79 -34.43 6.31
CA THR A 344 11.76 -35.61 5.41
C THR A 344 10.69 -35.53 4.32
N PHE A 345 9.83 -34.50 4.35
CA PHE A 345 8.85 -34.27 3.30
C PHE A 345 9.46 -33.57 2.06
N PRO A 346 8.86 -33.73 0.86
CA PRO A 346 9.43 -33.22 -0.38
C PRO A 346 9.44 -31.68 -0.47
N PHE A 347 10.51 -31.18 -1.09
CA PHE A 347 10.69 -29.77 -1.45
C PHE A 347 10.64 -29.60 -2.97
N PHE A 348 10.00 -28.52 -3.39
CA PHE A 348 9.96 -28.05 -4.77
C PHE A 348 10.99 -26.94 -4.97
N GLU A 349 11.31 -26.62 -6.23
CA GLU A 349 12.22 -25.51 -6.54
C GLU A 349 11.73 -24.19 -5.95
N LYS A 350 12.63 -23.23 -5.73
CA LYS A 350 12.26 -21.91 -5.25
C LYS A 350 11.56 -21.11 -6.36
N HIS A 351 10.33 -20.66 -6.09
CA HIS A 351 9.56 -19.88 -7.06
C HIS A 351 8.52 -19.00 -6.38
N ASP A 352 8.08 -17.96 -7.08
CA ASP A 352 7.01 -17.07 -6.66
C ASP A 352 5.68 -17.81 -6.45
N VAL A 353 4.92 -17.38 -5.44
CA VAL A 353 3.57 -17.88 -5.10
C VAL A 353 2.48 -16.83 -5.32
N ASN A 354 2.85 -15.57 -5.59
CA ASN A 354 2.00 -14.43 -5.93
C ASN A 354 2.43 -13.76 -7.22
N GLY A 355 1.50 -13.06 -7.88
CA GLY A 355 1.78 -12.27 -9.09
C GLY A 355 1.82 -13.08 -10.38
N ALA A 356 2.21 -12.42 -11.48
CA ALA A 356 2.20 -12.98 -12.84
C ALA A 356 3.04 -14.24 -13.01
N THR A 357 4.07 -14.38 -12.19
CA THR A 357 5.02 -15.51 -12.15
C THR A 357 4.63 -16.53 -11.08
N ALA A 358 3.47 -16.43 -10.44
CA ALA A 358 3.07 -17.40 -9.42
C ALA A 358 3.00 -18.83 -9.99
N ARG A 359 3.52 -19.80 -9.25
CA ARG A 359 3.40 -21.22 -9.64
C ARG A 359 1.92 -21.64 -9.77
N PRO A 360 1.55 -22.45 -10.78
CA PRO A 360 0.16 -22.87 -11.03
C PRO A 360 -0.54 -23.51 -9.81
N VAL A 361 0.21 -24.25 -8.98
CA VAL A 361 -0.30 -24.86 -7.74
C VAL A 361 -0.85 -23.79 -6.79
N PHE A 362 -0.10 -22.73 -6.50
CA PHE A 362 -0.57 -21.67 -5.60
C PHE A 362 -1.64 -20.80 -6.24
N THR A 363 -1.53 -20.55 -7.54
CA THR A 363 -2.58 -19.89 -8.34
C THR A 363 -3.93 -20.61 -8.18
N TYR A 364 -3.96 -21.92 -8.36
CA TYR A 364 -5.16 -22.74 -8.17
C TYR A 364 -5.67 -22.69 -6.73
N LEU A 365 -4.79 -22.96 -5.75
CA LEU A 365 -5.16 -23.04 -4.34
C LEU A 365 -5.71 -21.72 -3.80
N LYS A 366 -5.07 -20.58 -4.12
CA LYS A 366 -5.54 -19.24 -3.72
C LYS A 366 -6.89 -18.88 -4.35
N THR A 367 -7.15 -19.33 -5.57
CA THR A 367 -8.43 -19.08 -6.26
C THR A 367 -9.56 -19.86 -5.59
N LYS A 368 -9.33 -21.15 -5.27
CA LYS A 368 -10.34 -22.00 -4.64
C LYS A 368 -10.53 -21.71 -3.16
N LEU A 369 -9.49 -21.21 -2.48
CA LEU A 369 -9.48 -20.86 -1.06
C LEU A 369 -9.04 -19.39 -0.86
N PRO A 370 -9.92 -18.42 -1.20
CA PRO A 370 -9.61 -17.00 -1.09
C PRO A 370 -9.34 -16.60 0.37
N GLY A 371 -8.47 -15.61 0.58
CA GLY A 371 -8.22 -15.03 1.89
C GLY A 371 -9.21 -13.89 2.20
N SER A 372 -9.35 -13.53 3.48
CA SER A 372 -10.31 -12.50 3.92
C SER A 372 -10.04 -11.08 3.42
N PHE A 373 -8.87 -10.82 2.83
CA PHE A 373 -8.46 -9.51 2.31
C PHE A 373 -7.83 -9.66 0.91
N GLY A 374 -8.34 -10.59 0.11
CA GLY A 374 -7.80 -10.94 -1.20
C GLY A 374 -7.17 -12.34 -1.25
N ASN A 375 -6.88 -12.80 -2.46
CA ASN A 375 -6.48 -14.19 -2.70
C ASN A 375 -4.99 -14.44 -2.44
N PHE A 376 -4.14 -13.42 -2.56
CA PHE A 376 -2.68 -13.53 -2.45
C PHE A 376 -2.21 -14.13 -1.11
N VAL A 377 -1.07 -14.82 -1.13
CA VAL A 377 -0.36 -15.30 0.07
C VAL A 377 0.23 -14.10 0.81
N LYS A 378 -0.07 -13.95 2.11
CA LYS A 378 0.32 -12.76 2.87
C LYS A 378 1.74 -12.79 3.44
N TRP A 379 2.25 -14.00 3.69
CA TRP A 379 3.57 -14.19 4.30
C TRP A 379 4.06 -15.63 4.13
N ASN A 380 5.30 -15.87 4.54
CA ASN A 380 5.87 -17.21 4.76
C ASN A 380 4.96 -18.07 5.66
N PHE A 381 4.91 -19.37 5.37
CA PHE A 381 4.14 -20.39 6.08
C PHE A 381 2.61 -20.21 6.01
N THR A 382 2.07 -19.71 4.90
CA THR A 382 0.64 -19.95 4.60
C THR A 382 0.49 -21.40 4.17
N LYS A 383 -0.57 -22.09 4.65
CA LYS A 383 -0.81 -23.49 4.33
C LYS A 383 -2.14 -23.67 3.63
N PHE A 384 -2.19 -24.62 2.70
CA PHE A 384 -3.40 -25.05 2.03
C PHE A 384 -3.54 -26.56 2.20
N LEU A 385 -4.63 -26.99 2.81
CA LEU A 385 -4.98 -28.38 2.98
C LEU A 385 -5.90 -28.81 1.85
N VAL A 386 -5.58 -29.95 1.25
CA VAL A 386 -6.25 -30.54 0.10
C VAL A 386 -6.64 -31.97 0.47
N ASP A 387 -7.86 -32.38 0.11
CA ASP A 387 -8.39 -33.70 0.42
C ASP A 387 -7.81 -34.82 -0.46
N ARG A 388 -8.23 -36.07 -0.18
CA ARG A 388 -7.80 -37.28 -0.91
C ARG A 388 -8.21 -37.32 -2.39
N ASN A 389 -9.07 -36.39 -2.83
CA ASN A 389 -9.55 -36.26 -4.20
C ASN A 389 -8.90 -35.08 -4.93
N GLY A 390 -7.93 -34.42 -4.27
CA GLY A 390 -7.22 -33.27 -4.80
C GLY A 390 -8.06 -31.99 -4.77
N GLN A 391 -9.14 -31.95 -3.97
CA GLN A 391 -9.97 -30.76 -3.80
C GLN A 391 -9.44 -29.89 -2.65
N PRO A 392 -9.28 -28.57 -2.85
CA PRO A 392 -8.91 -27.65 -1.79
C PRO A 392 -9.94 -27.66 -0.67
N TYR A 393 -9.51 -27.94 0.57
CA TYR A 393 -10.37 -28.05 1.74
C TYR A 393 -10.32 -26.78 2.60
N LYS A 394 -9.12 -26.32 2.99
CA LYS A 394 -8.98 -25.17 3.90
C LYS A 394 -7.63 -24.48 3.77
N ARG A 395 -7.62 -23.17 4.03
CA ARG A 395 -6.42 -22.32 4.07
C ARG A 395 -6.14 -21.88 5.51
N PHE A 396 -4.87 -21.91 5.90
CA PHE A 396 -4.38 -21.49 7.21
C PHE A 396 -3.40 -20.33 7.08
N ALA A 397 -3.51 -19.37 7.99
CA ALA A 397 -2.69 -18.18 8.04
C ALA A 397 -1.24 -18.50 8.48
N PRO A 398 -0.28 -17.62 8.19
CA PRO A 398 1.12 -17.75 8.62
C PRO A 398 1.31 -18.12 10.11
N LYS A 399 0.50 -17.51 10.98
CA LYS A 399 0.58 -17.68 12.44
C LYS A 399 -0.23 -18.86 12.97
N ASP A 400 -1.03 -19.51 12.13
CA ASP A 400 -1.71 -20.76 12.51
C ASP A 400 -0.65 -21.85 12.62
N LEU A 401 -0.41 -22.30 13.85
CA LEU A 401 0.58 -23.32 14.16
C LEU A 401 0.15 -24.66 13.57
N PRO A 402 1.06 -25.47 13.01
CA PRO A 402 0.70 -26.76 12.42
C PRO A 402 -0.20 -27.64 13.29
N PHE A 403 0.08 -27.76 14.59
CA PHE A 403 -0.76 -28.57 15.48
C PHE A 403 -2.17 -28.02 15.71
N SER A 404 -2.40 -26.72 15.49
CA SER A 404 -3.74 -26.11 15.68
C SER A 404 -4.79 -26.63 14.69
N PHE A 405 -4.37 -27.26 13.60
CA PHE A 405 -5.25 -27.83 12.58
C PHE A 405 -5.06 -29.34 12.39
N GLU A 406 -4.48 -30.03 13.36
CA GLU A 406 -4.30 -31.49 13.32
C GLU A 406 -5.65 -32.23 13.15
N GLU A 407 -6.73 -31.74 13.77
CA GLU A 407 -8.06 -32.35 13.64
C GLU A 407 -8.65 -32.23 12.22
N ASP A 408 -8.34 -31.16 11.49
CA ASP A 408 -8.70 -31.04 10.07
C ASP A 408 -7.98 -32.13 9.25
N ILE A 409 -6.70 -32.39 9.54
CA ILE A 409 -5.92 -33.46 8.89
C ILE A 409 -6.55 -34.84 9.17
N LYS A 410 -6.80 -35.16 10.45
CA LYS A 410 -7.43 -36.43 10.86
C LYS A 410 -8.78 -36.65 10.18
N THR A 411 -9.59 -35.58 10.10
CA THR A 411 -10.89 -35.61 9.45
C THR A 411 -10.76 -36.04 7.98
N LEU A 412 -9.79 -35.50 7.25
CA LEU A 412 -9.56 -35.88 5.85
C LEU A 412 -8.91 -37.26 5.71
N LEU A 413 -8.03 -37.65 6.64
CA LEU A 413 -7.40 -38.97 6.62
C LEU A 413 -8.42 -40.09 6.85
N ALA A 414 -9.46 -39.85 7.65
CA ALA A 414 -10.56 -40.79 7.89
C ALA A 414 -11.49 -40.97 6.67
N GLN A 415 -11.45 -40.08 5.68
CA GLN A 415 -12.22 -40.22 4.44
C GLN A 415 -11.64 -41.34 3.58
N LYS A 416 -12.51 -42.06 2.86
CA LYS A 416 -12.06 -42.99 1.82
C LYS A 416 -11.65 -42.19 0.58
N ALA A 417 -10.50 -42.51 0.00
CA ALA A 417 -10.17 -42.03 -1.34
C ALA A 417 -11.22 -42.56 -2.32
N THR A 418 -11.80 -41.67 -3.14
CA THR A 418 -12.79 -42.04 -4.17
C THR A 418 -12.19 -42.18 -5.56
#